data_AF-A0A1E1FBJ0-F1
#
_entry.id   AF-A0A1E1FBJ0-F1
#
_cell.length_a   1.000
_cell.length_b   1.000
_cell.length_c   1.000
_cell.angle_alpha   90.00
_cell.angle_beta   90.00
_cell.angle_gamma   90.00
#
_symmetry.space_group_name_H-M   'P 1'
#
loop_
_entity.id
_entity.type
_entity.pdbx_description
1 polymer ?
#
loop_
_entity_poly.entity_id
_entity_poly.type
_entity_poly.pdbx_seq_one_letter_code
_entity_poly.pdbx_strand_id
1 'polypeptide(L)'
;IFITDDPDASVDIPTLPGQRRWGVNRLEGFLGPLVQKGLSSVILFGVPLSCVKDERGTPADDPEGPVIQGVRKIRSLFPELYVAC
;
A
#
# COMPACT_ATOMS: atom_id res chain seq x y z
N ILE A 1 3.50 4.46 -2.84
CA ILE A 1 3.68 3.43 -1.80
C ILE A 1 3.44 2.08 -2.45
N PHE A 2 4.37 1.13 -2.29
CA PHE A 2 4.18 -0.23 -2.77
C PHE A 2 3.52 -1.07 -1.67
N ILE A 3 2.36 -1.66 -1.95
CA ILE A 3 1.58 -2.46 -0.99
C ILE A 3 1.50 -3.90 -1.48
N THR A 4 1.69 -4.88 -0.60
CA THR A 4 1.68 -6.32 -0.92
C THR A 4 0.62 -7.06 -0.12
N ASP A 5 0.32 -8.30 -0.53
CA ASP A 5 -0.74 -9.13 0.09
C ASP A 5 -0.41 -9.62 1.50
N ASP A 6 0.88 -9.77 1.84
CA ASP A 6 1.28 -10.11 3.21
C ASP A 6 1.05 -8.89 4.11
N PRO A 7 0.11 -8.96 5.07
CA PRO A 7 -0.32 -7.80 5.85
C PRO A 7 0.77 -7.28 6.79
N ASP A 8 1.77 -8.09 7.15
CA ASP A 8 2.84 -7.72 8.08
C ASP A 8 4.18 -7.42 7.37
N ALA A 9 4.19 -7.51 6.04
CA ALA A 9 5.38 -7.36 5.21
C ALA A 9 6.09 -6.01 5.38
N SER A 10 7.41 -6.09 5.28
CA SER A 10 8.30 -4.94 5.21
C SER A 10 9.56 -5.37 4.42
N VAL A 11 9.40 -5.51 3.11
CA VAL A 11 10.39 -6.14 2.23
C VAL A 11 11.14 -5.06 1.44
N ASP A 12 12.47 -5.04 1.55
CA ASP A 12 13.31 -4.13 0.79
C ASP A 12 13.21 -4.35 -0.72
N ILE A 13 13.28 -3.27 -1.49
CA ILE A 13 13.35 -3.32 -2.95
C ILE A 13 14.80 -3.06 -3.37
N PRO A 14 15.58 -4.09 -3.76
CA PRO A 14 17.03 -3.95 -3.96
C PRO A 14 17.42 -2.91 -5.02
N THR A 15 16.58 -2.73 -6.04
CA THR A 15 16.79 -1.76 -7.12
C THR A 15 16.36 -0.33 -6.76
N LEU A 16 15.70 -0.14 -5.61
CA LEU A 16 15.27 1.16 -5.08
C LEU A 16 15.74 1.30 -3.62
N PRO A 17 17.01 1.66 -3.39
CA PRO A 17 17.56 1.80 -2.04
C PRO A 17 16.70 2.69 -1.13
N GLY A 18 16.42 2.21 0.08
CA GLY A 18 15.57 2.89 1.05
C GLY A 18 14.06 2.74 0.81
N GLN A 19 13.63 2.02 -0.24
CA GLN A 19 12.23 1.72 -0.51
C GLN A 19 11.86 0.30 -0.14
N ARG A 20 10.61 0.14 0.30
CA ARG A 20 10.04 -1.13 0.75
C ARG A 20 8.67 -1.39 0.14
N ARG A 21 8.32 -2.67 0.06
CA ARG A 21 6.95 -3.15 -0.07
C ARG A 21 6.38 -3.35 1.33
N TRP A 22 5.21 -2.77 1.56
CA TRP A 22 4.58 -2.75 2.87
C TRP A 22 3.32 -3.61 2.90
N GLY A 23 3.15 -4.33 4.00
CA GLY A 23 1.86 -4.89 4.38
C GLY A 23 0.97 -3.85 5.05
N VAL A 24 -0.34 -4.05 4.97
CA VAL A 24 -1.34 -3.10 5.48
C VAL A 24 -1.23 -2.81 6.98
N ASN A 25 -0.78 -3.77 7.79
CA ASN A 25 -0.58 -3.58 9.24
C ASN A 25 0.62 -2.67 9.56
N ARG A 26 1.55 -2.51 8.62
CA ARG A 26 2.74 -1.67 8.81
C ARG A 26 2.53 -0.21 8.37
N LEU A 27 1.42 0.10 7.70
CA LEU A 27 1.17 1.42 7.12
C LEU A 27 1.08 2.53 8.16
N GLU A 28 0.52 2.26 9.34
CA GLU A 28 0.42 3.26 10.41
C GLU A 28 1.81 3.72 10.88
N GLY A 29 2.70 2.77 11.18
CA GLY A 29 4.05 3.08 11.64
C GLY A 29 4.90 3.75 10.55
N PHE A 30 4.70 3.39 9.28
CA PHE A 30 5.42 4.00 8.16
C PHE A 30 4.92 5.42 7.85
N LEU A 31 3.60 5.61 7.72
CA LEU A 31 3.02 6.88 7.29
C LEU A 31 2.83 7.87 8.43
N GLY A 32 2.59 7.42 9.66
CA GLY A 32 2.31 8.29 10.81
C GLY A 32 3.35 9.42 10.99
N PRO A 33 4.66 9.12 11.05
CA PRO A 33 5.69 10.14 11.15
C PRO A 33 5.77 11.09 9.94
N LEU A 34 5.37 10.63 8.75
CA LEU A 34 5.38 11.45 7.53
C LEU A 34 4.19 12.40 7.49
N VAL A 35 3.01 11.92 7.88
CA VAL A 35 1.79 12.74 8.02
C VAL A 35 2.01 13.83 9.06
N GLN A 36 2.62 13.51 10.21
CA GLN A 36 3.00 14.50 11.23
C GLN A 36 3.98 15.57 10.70
N LYS A 37 4.79 15.23 9.69
CA LYS A 37 5.72 16.16 9.02
C LYS A 37 5.08 16.93 7.86
N GLY A 38 3.78 16.76 7.61
CA GLY A 38 3.05 17.49 6.58
C GLY A 38 2.86 16.75 5.25
N LEU A 39 3.08 15.43 5.19
CA LEU A 39 2.70 14.64 4.01
C LEU A 39 1.19 14.75 3.77
N SER A 40 0.80 15.25 2.60
CA SER A 40 -0.60 15.55 2.26
C SER A 40 -1.22 14.61 1.24
N SER A 41 -0.41 13.86 0.49
CA SER A 41 -0.90 12.92 -0.52
C SER A 41 0.01 11.72 -0.72
N VAL A 42 -0.59 10.60 -1.12
CA VAL A 42 0.11 9.36 -1.46
C VAL A 42 -0.50 8.74 -2.72
N ILE A 43 0.33 8.10 -3.53
CA ILE A 43 -0.10 7.24 -4.65
C ILE A 43 0.19 5.78 -4.31
N LEU A 44 -0.76 4.87 -4.56
CA LEU A 44 -0.63 3.45 -4.22
C LEU A 44 -0.30 2.61 -5.46
N PHE A 45 0.60 1.67 -5.29
CA PHE A 45 0.94 0.65 -6.29
C PHE A 45 0.81 -0.73 -5.64
N GLY A 46 -0.14 -1.53 -6.12
CA GLY A 46 -0.33 -2.91 -5.67
C GLY A 46 0.74 -3.84 -6.21
N VAL A 47 1.28 -4.69 -5.35
CA VAL A 47 2.20 -5.77 -5.70
C VAL A 47 1.56 -7.09 -5.28
N PRO A 48 0.61 -7.61 -6.08
CA PRO A 48 -0.02 -8.88 -5.77
C PRO A 48 0.96 -10.03 -6.07
N LEU A 49 1.23 -10.82 -5.04
CA LEU A 49 2.09 -12.00 -5.02
C LEU A 49 1.28 -13.29 -4.88
N SER A 50 0.10 -13.26 -4.27
CA SER A 50 -0.73 -14.45 -4.02
C SER A 50 -1.83 -14.70 -5.06
N CYS A 51 -2.23 -13.67 -5.82
CA CYS A 51 -3.30 -13.82 -6.81
C CYS A 51 -2.81 -14.51 -8.09
N VAL A 52 -3.75 -15.15 -8.81
CA VAL A 52 -3.51 -15.63 -10.17
C VAL A 52 -3.62 -14.45 -11.12
N LYS A 53 -2.55 -14.17 -11.87
CA LYS A 53 -2.56 -13.13 -12.90
C LYS A 53 -3.16 -13.68 -14.18
N ASP A 54 -4.01 -12.90 -14.82
CA ASP A 54 -4.57 -13.19 -16.13
C ASP A 54 -4.36 -12.03 -17.11
N GLU A 55 -4.66 -12.26 -18.37
CA GLU A 55 -4.48 -11.29 -19.47
C GLU A 55 -5.40 -10.07 -19.36
N ARG A 56 -6.50 -10.18 -18.60
CA ARG A 56 -7.48 -9.10 -18.41
C ARG A 56 -7.18 -8.24 -17.20
N GLY A 57 -6.33 -8.72 -16.30
CA GLY A 57 -6.12 -8.12 -14.99
C GLY A 57 -7.34 -8.25 -14.08
N THR A 58 -8.09 -9.36 -14.15
CA THR A 58 -9.29 -9.57 -13.31
C THR A 58 -9.08 -9.30 -11.81
N PRO A 59 -7.91 -9.59 -11.19
CA PRO A 59 -7.68 -9.27 -9.78
C PRO A 59 -7.48 -7.77 -9.46
N ALA A 60 -7.48 -6.88 -10.46
CA ALA A 60 -7.10 -5.48 -10.26
C ALA A 60 -8.02 -4.71 -9.29
N ASP A 61 -9.30 -5.09 -9.22
CA ASP A 61 -10.32 -4.49 -8.36
C ASP A 61 -10.84 -5.43 -7.27
N ASP A 62 -10.08 -6.49 -6.94
CA ASP A 62 -10.40 -7.39 -5.84
C ASP A 62 -10.51 -6.62 -4.50
N PRO A 63 -11.67 -6.66 -3.81
CA PRO A 63 -11.84 -6.02 -2.50
C PRO A 63 -10.81 -6.44 -1.45
N GLU A 64 -10.26 -7.65 -1.57
CA GLU A 64 -9.23 -8.21 -0.69
C GLU A 64 -7.82 -7.98 -1.24
N GLY A 65 -7.72 -7.37 -2.42
CA GLY A 65 -6.46 -6.97 -3.04
C GLY A 65 -5.71 -5.88 -2.27
N PRO A 66 -4.39 -5.79 -2.46
CA PRO A 66 -3.50 -4.99 -1.61
C PRO A 66 -3.78 -3.48 -1.72
N VAL A 67 -4.18 -2.99 -2.89
CA VAL A 67 -4.51 -1.58 -3.09
C VAL A 67 -5.79 -1.23 -2.34
N ILE A 68 -6.88 -1.98 -2.52
CA ILE A 68 -8.17 -1.66 -1.90
C ILE A 68 -8.08 -1.76 -0.38
N GLN A 69 -7.43 -2.80 0.15
CA GLN A 69 -7.17 -2.93 1.58
C GLN A 69 -6.28 -1.78 2.09
N GLY A 70 -5.26 -1.39 1.34
CA GLY A 70 -4.41 -0.22 1.61
C GLY A 70 -5.20 1.09 1.69
N VAL A 71 -6.08 1.36 0.72
CA VAL A 71 -6.94 2.55 0.69
C VAL A 71 -7.84 2.59 1.93
N ARG A 72 -8.53 1.49 2.24
CA ARG A 72 -9.41 1.38 3.41
C ARG A 72 -8.65 1.68 4.70
N LYS A 73 -7.48 1.06 4.88
CA LYS A 73 -6.64 1.24 6.06
C LYS A 73 -6.13 2.68 6.18
N ILE A 74 -5.62 3.26 5.10
CA ILE A 74 -5.09 4.64 5.11
C ILE A 74 -6.20 5.64 5.44
N ARG A 75 -7.37 5.53 4.81
CA ARG A 75 -8.50 6.43 5.08
C ARG A 75 -9.02 6.32 6.52
N SER A 76 -8.94 5.13 7.12
CA SER A 76 -9.28 4.94 8.53
C SER A 76 -8.27 5.58 9.50
N LEU A 77 -6.99 5.57 9.16
CA LEU A 77 -5.91 6.08 10.02
C LEU A 77 -5.68 7.58 9.85
N PHE A 78 -5.75 8.06 8.60
CA PHE A 78 -5.39 9.41 8.19
C PHE A 78 -6.50 9.99 7.27
N PRO A 79 -7.67 10.37 7.81
CA PRO A 79 -8.82 10.80 7.00
C PRO A 79 -8.54 11.98 6.06
N GLU A 80 -7.62 12.87 6.44
CA GLU A 80 -7.22 14.06 5.67
C GLU A 80 -6.14 13.78 4.62
N LEU A 81 -5.52 12.58 4.61
CA LEU A 81 -4.49 12.25 3.64
C LEU A 81 -5.14 11.90 2.29
N TYR A 82 -4.77 12.63 1.24
CA TYR A 82 -5.27 12.35 -0.10
C TYR A 82 -4.66 11.04 -0.65
N VAL A 83 -5.51 10.14 -1.15
CA VAL A 83 -5.10 8.83 -1.67
C VAL A 83 -5.38 8.77 -3.17
N ALA A 84 -4.31 8.75 -3.98
CA ALA A 84 -4.36 8.48 -5.41
C ALA A 84 -4.15 6.98 -5.67
N CYS A 85 -4.87 6.44 -6.66
CA CYS A 85 -4.84 5.04 -7.08
C CYS A 85 -4.74 4.98 -8.60
#